data_AF-G4Z0S0-F1
#
_entry.id   AF-G4Z0S0-F1
#
_cell.length_a   1.000
_cell.length_b   1.000
_cell.length_c   1.000
_cell.angle_alpha   90.00
_cell.angle_beta   90.00
_cell.angle_gamma   90.00
#
_symmetry.space_group_name_H-M   'P 1'
#
loop_
_entity.id
_entity.type
_entity.pdbx_description
1 polymer ?
#
loop_
_entity_poly.entity_id
_entity_poly.type
_entity_poly.pdbx_seq_one_letter_code
_entity_poly.pdbx_strand_id
1 'polypeptide(L)'
;MVRADIATPLILQEEAPVAPATTRTPVDTQCREQVDEFKSYQDELLRAAFVAEVTALAHAVRTKDVSRVVSRSVAVVECMGAQIAASLSPDSRARVVGIIRDVTAYMQAARTQLTMHSDEEADGALHETQTSAAAAN
;
A
#
# COMPACT_ATOMS: atom_id res chain seq x y z
N MET A 1 -17.83 -77.04 -12.52
CA MET A 1 -18.39 -75.81 -13.08
C MET A 1 -19.52 -75.35 -12.16
N VAL A 2 -19.23 -74.42 -11.26
CA VAL A 2 -20.20 -73.83 -10.34
C VAL A 2 -20.57 -72.47 -10.91
N ARG A 3 -21.85 -72.27 -11.25
CA ARG A 3 -22.38 -70.97 -11.68
C ARG A 3 -22.45 -70.07 -10.45
N ALA A 4 -21.68 -68.99 -10.45
CA ALA A 4 -21.82 -67.92 -9.47
C ALA A 4 -23.08 -67.11 -9.84
N ASP A 5 -24.09 -67.17 -8.98
CA ASP A 5 -25.21 -66.24 -9.01
C ASP A 5 -24.66 -64.82 -8.80
N ILE A 6 -24.77 -63.99 -9.85
CA ILE A 6 -24.45 -62.57 -9.78
C ILE A 6 -25.64 -61.91 -9.07
N ALA A 7 -25.57 -61.88 -7.74
CA ALA A 7 -26.49 -61.08 -6.94
C ALA A 7 -26.36 -59.61 -7.36
N THR A 8 -27.48 -59.04 -7.78
CA THR A 8 -27.69 -57.62 -8.06
C THR A 8 -27.02 -56.75 -7.00
N PRO A 9 -26.21 -55.73 -7.37
CA PRO A 9 -25.60 -54.86 -6.37
C PRO A 9 -26.70 -54.08 -5.65
N LEU A 10 -26.79 -54.29 -4.33
CA LEU A 10 -27.61 -53.50 -3.45
C LEU A 10 -27.03 -52.08 -3.45
N ILE A 11 -27.66 -51.15 -4.17
CA ILE A 11 -27.32 -49.73 -4.10
C ILE A 11 -27.68 -49.27 -2.69
N LEU A 12 -26.68 -49.15 -1.82
CA LEU A 12 -26.81 -48.39 -0.58
C LEU A 12 -26.95 -46.92 -0.99
N GLN A 13 -28.19 -46.45 -1.17
CA GLN A 13 -28.49 -45.04 -1.06
C GLN A 13 -28.31 -44.66 0.41
N GLU A 14 -27.07 -44.42 0.80
CA GLU A 14 -26.78 -43.63 1.98
C GLU A 14 -27.27 -42.22 1.65
N GLU A 15 -28.48 -41.88 2.12
CA GLU A 15 -28.93 -40.50 2.18
C GLU A 15 -27.92 -39.74 3.04
N ALA A 16 -26.93 -39.14 2.37
CA ALA A 16 -26.05 -38.18 3.00
C ALA A 16 -26.95 -37.15 3.70
N PRO A 17 -26.72 -36.86 5.00
CA PRO A 17 -27.52 -35.87 5.69
C PRO A 17 -27.46 -34.58 4.87
N VAL A 18 -28.61 -34.10 4.43
CA VAL A 18 -28.75 -32.81 3.78
C VAL A 18 -28.08 -31.81 4.71
N ALA A 19 -26.93 -31.28 4.28
CA ALA A 19 -26.23 -30.25 5.03
C ALA A 19 -27.26 -29.13 5.27
N PRO A 20 -27.46 -28.68 6.53
CA PRO A 20 -28.41 -27.62 6.79
C PRO A 20 -28.03 -26.46 5.88
N ALA A 21 -29.02 -25.96 5.12
CA ALA A 21 -28.86 -24.79 4.29
C ALA A 21 -28.15 -23.73 5.14
N THR A 22 -26.95 -23.35 4.72
CA THR A 22 -26.12 -22.41 5.47
C THR A 22 -26.95 -21.17 5.71
N THR A 23 -27.46 -21.01 6.93
CA THR A 23 -28.09 -19.78 7.37
C THR A 23 -27.04 -18.72 7.14
N ARG A 24 -27.29 -17.83 6.18
CA ARG A 24 -26.49 -16.63 5.96
C ARG A 24 -26.43 -15.96 7.33
N THR A 25 -25.28 -16.11 8.01
CA THR A 25 -25.11 -15.50 9.32
C THR A 25 -25.36 -14.01 9.14
N PRO A 26 -26.17 -13.38 10.01
CA PRO A 26 -26.27 -11.92 9.99
C PRO A 26 -24.84 -11.40 10.06
N VAL A 27 -24.49 -10.44 9.19
CA VAL A 27 -23.17 -9.80 9.23
C VAL A 27 -22.91 -9.42 10.67
N ASP A 28 -21.93 -10.07 11.28
CA ASP A 28 -21.67 -9.99 12.71
C ASP A 28 -21.36 -8.52 13.03
N THR A 29 -22.29 -7.89 13.74
CA THR A 29 -22.24 -6.44 13.99
C THR A 29 -21.00 -6.11 14.82
N GLN A 30 -20.59 -7.04 15.68
CA GLN A 30 -19.36 -6.97 16.46
C GLN A 30 -18.11 -6.99 15.56
N CYS A 31 -18.09 -7.85 14.54
CA CYS A 31 -16.98 -7.90 13.57
C CYS A 31 -16.86 -6.58 12.80
N ARG A 32 -17.98 -5.97 12.40
CA ARG A 32 -17.97 -4.65 11.74
C ARG A 32 -17.45 -3.55 12.66
N GLU A 33 -17.92 -3.50 13.91
CA GLU A 33 -17.45 -2.52 14.91
C GLU A 33 -15.94 -2.64 15.15
N GLN A 34 -15.41 -3.86 15.28
CA GLN A 34 -13.97 -4.09 15.43
C GLN A 34 -13.15 -3.65 14.21
N VAL A 35 -13.66 -3.88 13.01
CA VAL A 35 -13.01 -3.42 11.77
C VAL A 35 -13.00 -1.89 11.71
N ASP A 36 -14.07 -1.23 12.13
CA ASP A 36 -14.17 0.22 12.10
C ASP A 36 -13.28 0.87 13.19
N GLU A 37 -13.21 0.29 14.38
CA GLU A 37 -12.27 0.71 15.43
C GLU A 37 -10.81 0.58 14.97
N PHE A 38 -10.47 -0.55 14.35
CA PHE A 38 -9.13 -0.76 13.80
C PHE A 38 -8.77 0.28 12.73
N LYS A 39 -9.69 0.60 11.82
CA LYS A 39 -9.47 1.64 10.81
C LYS A 39 -9.25 3.01 11.44
N SER A 40 -10.05 3.35 12.46
CA SER A 40 -9.87 4.63 13.19
C SER A 40 -8.49 4.71 13.83
N TYR A 41 -8.06 3.64 14.50
CA TYR A 41 -6.73 3.56 15.09
C TYR A 41 -5.62 3.66 14.03
N GLN A 42 -5.79 2.98 12.90
CA GLN A 42 -4.85 3.04 11.79
C GLN A 42 -4.71 4.46 11.22
N ASP A 43 -5.83 5.17 11.04
CA ASP A 43 -5.83 6.55 10.54
C ASP A 43 -5.15 7.51 11.51
N GLU A 44 -5.41 7.38 12.82
CA GLU A 44 -4.74 8.17 13.85
C GLU A 44 -3.23 7.93 13.87
N LEU A 45 -2.81 6.66 13.79
CA LEU A 45 -1.41 6.29 13.75
C LEU A 45 -0.71 6.87 12.51
N LEU A 46 -1.33 6.75 11.34
CA LEU A 46 -0.78 7.28 10.10
C LEU A 46 -0.68 8.81 10.11
N ARG A 47 -1.64 9.50 10.74
CA ARG A 47 -1.57 10.96 10.94
C ARG A 47 -0.45 11.35 11.89
N ALA A 48 -0.29 10.64 13.00
CA ALA A 48 0.79 10.88 13.94
C ALA A 48 2.17 10.65 13.30
N ALA A 49 2.32 9.56 12.54
CA ALA A 49 3.55 9.26 11.79
C ALA A 49 3.86 10.36 10.77
N PHE A 50 2.85 10.82 10.00
CA PHE A 50 3.02 11.91 9.05
C PHE A 50 3.53 13.20 9.73
N VAL A 51 2.91 13.60 10.86
CA VAL A 51 3.34 14.78 11.62
C VAL A 51 4.77 14.63 12.14
N ALA A 52 5.13 13.44 12.64
CA ALA A 52 6.47 13.16 13.12
C ALA A 52 7.51 13.28 11.99
N GLU A 53 7.23 12.73 10.81
CA GLU A 53 8.14 12.78 9.66
C GLU A 53 8.27 14.20 9.08
N VAL A 54 7.19 14.98 9.02
CA VAL A 54 7.25 16.41 8.63
C VAL A 54 8.09 17.22 9.62
N THR A 55 7.94 16.96 10.93
CA THR A 55 8.75 17.62 11.96
C THR A 55 10.23 17.24 11.83
N ALA A 56 10.52 15.97 11.58
CA ALA A 56 11.88 15.48 11.36
C ALA A 56 12.50 16.04 10.07
N LEU A 57 11.72 16.20 9.00
CA LEU A 57 12.12 16.88 7.77
C LEU A 57 12.48 18.34 8.03
N ALA A 58 11.61 19.09 8.73
CA ALA A 58 11.87 20.48 9.09
C ALA A 58 13.16 20.62 9.92
N HIS A 59 13.39 19.68 10.85
CA HIS A 59 14.65 19.62 11.61
C HIS A 59 15.85 19.38 10.70
N ALA A 60 15.78 18.43 9.77
CA ALA A 60 16.86 18.11 8.83
C ALA A 60 17.22 19.31 7.93
N VAL A 61 16.22 20.04 7.43
CA VAL A 61 16.42 21.29 6.67
C VAL A 61 17.15 22.32 7.54
N ARG A 62 16.69 22.52 8.78
CA ARG A 62 17.30 23.48 9.72
C ARG A 62 18.76 23.13 10.02
N THR A 63 19.11 21.86 10.10
CA THR A 63 20.48 21.39 10.33
C THR A 63 21.30 21.23 9.05
N LYS A 64 20.75 21.59 7.88
CA LYS A 64 21.38 21.42 6.56
C LYS A 64 21.84 19.98 6.28
N ASP A 65 21.15 18.99 6.85
CA ASP A 65 21.46 17.57 6.62
C ASP A 65 20.69 17.08 5.39
N VAL A 66 21.29 17.24 4.23
CA VAL A 66 20.70 16.91 2.92
C VAL A 66 20.29 15.44 2.83
N SER A 67 21.10 14.52 3.37
CA SER A 67 20.77 13.09 3.36
C SER A 67 19.51 12.82 4.18
N ARG A 68 19.37 13.48 5.34
CA ARG A 68 18.15 13.37 6.14
C ARG A 68 16.97 14.03 5.46
N VAL A 69 17.14 15.19 4.81
CA VAL A 69 16.08 15.85 4.04
C VAL A 69 15.47 14.90 3.01
N VAL A 70 16.31 14.20 2.23
CA VAL A 70 15.83 13.23 1.24
C VAL A 70 15.10 12.07 1.93
N SER A 71 15.72 11.44 2.94
CA SER A 71 15.13 10.28 3.62
C SER A 71 13.79 10.59 4.30
N ARG A 72 13.65 11.79 4.90
CA ARG A 72 12.41 12.21 5.58
C ARG A 72 11.35 12.60 4.58
N SER A 73 11.71 13.23 3.47
CA SER A 73 10.77 13.51 2.38
C SER A 73 10.17 12.23 1.79
N VAL A 74 10.98 11.16 1.65
CA VAL A 74 10.50 9.82 1.25
C VAL A 74 9.48 9.28 2.25
N ALA A 75 9.81 9.31 3.56
CA ALA A 75 8.91 8.82 4.61
C ALA A 75 7.58 9.59 4.67
N VAL A 76 7.61 10.91 4.41
CA VAL A 76 6.39 11.74 4.30
C VAL A 76 5.50 11.26 3.15
N VAL A 77 6.08 10.98 1.99
CA VAL A 77 5.33 10.45 0.82
C VAL A 77 4.76 9.06 1.10
N GLU A 78 5.51 8.19 1.78
CA GLU A 78 5.02 6.88 2.21
C GLU A 78 3.84 7.00 3.17
N CYS A 79 3.93 7.90 4.17
CA CYS A 79 2.83 8.14 5.12
C CYS A 79 1.58 8.68 4.42
N MET A 80 1.73 9.70 3.57
CA MET A 80 0.63 10.27 2.78
C MET A 80 0.00 9.20 1.88
N GLY A 81 0.85 8.42 1.23
CA GLY A 81 0.46 7.34 0.36
C GLY A 81 -0.31 6.23 1.07
N ALA A 82 0.12 5.84 2.28
CA ALA A 82 -0.57 4.88 3.12
C ALA A 82 -1.95 5.38 3.57
N GLN A 83 -2.08 6.66 3.91
CA GLN A 83 -3.38 7.28 4.25
C GLN A 83 -4.36 7.21 3.07
N ILE A 84 -3.90 7.57 1.87
CA ILE A 84 -4.73 7.49 0.65
C ILE A 84 -5.08 6.03 0.34
N ALA A 85 -4.11 5.13 0.42
CA ALA A 85 -4.28 3.71 0.13
C ALA A 85 -5.29 3.03 1.07
N ALA A 86 -5.37 3.45 2.33
CA ALA A 86 -6.27 2.89 3.34
C ALA A 86 -7.76 3.09 2.99
N SER A 87 -8.11 4.18 2.29
CA SER A 87 -9.49 4.51 1.92
C SER A 87 -9.92 4.03 0.53
N LEU A 88 -9.05 3.31 -0.20
CA LEU A 88 -9.29 2.93 -1.59
C LEU A 88 -9.72 1.47 -1.76
N SER A 89 -10.45 1.22 -2.85
CA SER A 89 -10.69 -0.14 -3.35
C SER A 89 -9.37 -0.84 -3.70
N PRO A 90 -9.30 -2.18 -3.69
CA PRO A 90 -8.07 -2.92 -3.97
C PRO A 90 -7.35 -2.51 -5.26
N ASP A 91 -8.09 -2.30 -6.36
CA ASP A 91 -7.50 -1.92 -7.66
C ASP A 91 -6.92 -0.50 -7.67
N SER A 92 -7.64 0.46 -7.07
CA SER A 92 -7.15 1.84 -6.94
C SER A 92 -5.97 1.93 -5.98
N ARG A 93 -6.00 1.14 -4.91
CA ARG A 93 -4.90 1.03 -3.95
C ARG A 93 -3.62 0.53 -4.61
N ALA A 94 -3.70 -0.51 -5.46
CA ALA A 94 -2.53 -1.02 -6.16
C ALA A 94 -1.85 0.04 -7.05
N ARG A 95 -2.66 0.84 -7.77
CA ARG A 95 -2.15 1.97 -8.57
C ARG A 95 -1.46 3.02 -7.71
N VAL A 96 -2.08 3.43 -6.60
CA VAL A 96 -1.49 4.42 -5.69
C VAL A 96 -0.18 3.92 -5.08
N VAL A 97 -0.13 2.66 -4.63
CA VAL A 97 1.10 2.04 -4.11
C VAL A 97 2.21 2.01 -5.18
N GLY A 98 1.87 1.71 -6.44
CA GLY A 98 2.82 1.80 -7.56
C GLY A 98 3.40 3.20 -7.73
N ILE A 99 2.54 4.22 -7.77
CA ILE A 99 2.96 5.63 -7.89
C ILE A 99 3.86 6.04 -6.73
N ILE A 100 3.49 5.70 -5.48
CA ILE A 100 4.30 6.00 -4.30
C ILE A 100 5.68 5.34 -4.41
N ARG A 101 5.75 4.09 -4.85
CA ARG A 101 7.02 3.38 -5.05
C ARG A 101 7.90 4.09 -6.07
N ASP A 102 7.34 4.56 -7.18
CA ASP A 102 8.10 5.27 -8.20
C ASP A 102 8.59 6.63 -7.68
N VAL A 103 7.72 7.40 -7.03
CA VAL A 103 8.08 8.70 -6.43
C VAL A 103 9.17 8.54 -5.38
N THR A 104 9.05 7.56 -4.49
CA THR A 104 10.06 7.31 -3.45
C THR A 104 11.40 6.90 -4.06
N ALA A 105 11.40 6.10 -5.14
CA ALA A 105 12.62 5.75 -5.87
C ALA A 105 13.28 6.99 -6.52
N TYR A 106 12.50 7.86 -7.18
CA TYR A 106 13.03 9.10 -7.76
C TYR A 106 13.60 10.04 -6.69
N MET A 107 12.91 10.18 -5.56
CA MET A 107 13.38 11.00 -4.44
C MET A 107 14.68 10.45 -3.85
N GLN A 108 14.80 9.13 -3.71
CA GLN A 108 16.05 8.51 -3.26
C GLN A 108 17.20 8.76 -4.26
N ALA A 109 16.92 8.75 -5.56
CA ALA A 109 17.91 9.07 -6.59
C ALA A 109 18.41 10.54 -6.51
N ALA A 110 17.58 11.46 -6.00
CA ALA A 110 17.99 12.86 -5.78
C ALA A 110 19.19 12.98 -4.83
N ARG A 111 19.36 12.04 -3.89
CA ARG A 111 20.55 11.99 -3.02
C ARG A 111 21.83 11.87 -3.84
N THR A 112 21.81 11.07 -4.91
CA THR A 112 22.96 10.90 -5.80
C THR A 112 23.20 12.17 -6.61
N GLN A 113 22.15 12.80 -7.14
CA GLN A 113 22.27 14.07 -7.87
C GLN A 113 22.89 15.19 -7.02
N LEU A 114 22.52 15.27 -5.74
CA LEU A 114 23.05 16.25 -4.79
C LEU A 114 24.54 16.04 -4.43
N THR A 115 25.13 14.91 -4.82
CA THR A 115 26.55 14.61 -4.58
C THR A 115 27.40 14.62 -5.85
N MET A 116 26.79 14.63 -7.04
CA MET A 116 27.48 14.47 -8.31
C MET A 116 27.75 15.77 -9.05
N HIS A 117 27.00 16.84 -8.76
CA HIS A 117 27.07 18.09 -9.50
C HIS A 117 27.73 19.20 -8.67
N SER A 118 28.53 20.03 -9.33
CA SER A 118 28.79 21.38 -8.84
C SER A 118 27.48 22.18 -8.81
N ASP A 119 27.41 23.26 -8.02
CA ASP A 119 26.19 24.08 -7.92
C ASP A 119 25.70 24.57 -9.29
N GLU A 120 26.63 24.93 -10.20
CA GLU A 120 26.31 25.37 -11.57
C GLU A 120 25.73 24.25 -12.44
N GLU A 121 26.28 23.03 -12.35
CA GLU A 121 25.76 21.87 -13.07
C GLU A 121 24.39 21.44 -12.52
N ALA A 122 24.16 21.57 -11.22
CA ALA A 122 22.88 21.29 -10.60
C ALA A 122 21.80 22.27 -11.07
N ASP A 123 22.12 23.56 -11.13
CA ASP A 123 21.22 24.60 -11.63
C ASP A 123 20.91 24.41 -13.14
N GLY A 124 21.91 24.05 -13.93
CA GLY A 124 21.73 23.71 -15.35
C GLY A 124 20.80 22.51 -15.55
N ALA A 125 21.05 21.41 -14.83
CA ALA A 125 20.21 20.21 -14.90
C ALA A 125 18.77 20.47 -14.42
N LEU A 126 18.60 21.30 -13.39
CA LEU A 126 17.28 21.74 -12.93
C LEU A 126 16.55 22.51 -14.04
N HIS A 127 17.22 23.45 -14.70
CA HIS A 127 16.61 24.25 -15.76
C HIS A 127 16.21 23.39 -16.98
N GLU A 128 17.07 22.46 -17.40
CA GLU A 128 16.80 21.54 -18.50
C GLU A 128 15.59 20.63 -18.20
N THR A 129 15.55 20.05 -17.00
CA THR A 129 14.45 19.16 -16.60
C THR A 129 13.12 19.90 -16.49
N GLN A 130 13.11 21.11 -15.94
CA GLN A 130 11.91 21.97 -15.89
C GLN A 130 11.41 22.34 -17.28
N THR A 131 12.32 22.70 -18.19
CA THR A 131 11.99 23.04 -19.58
C THR A 131 11.41 21.83 -20.32
N SER A 132 12.02 20.66 -20.17
CA SER A 132 11.52 19.42 -20.77
C SER A 132 10.14 19.02 -20.23
N ALA A 133 9.89 19.21 -18.93
CA ALA A 133 8.59 18.95 -18.33
C ALA A 133 7.51 19.93 -18.84
N ALA A 134 7.86 21.21 -18.99
CA ALA A 134 6.96 22.22 -19.55
C ALA A 134 6.60 21.92 -21.01
N ALA A 135 7.52 21.36 -21.80
CA ALA A 135 7.27 20.98 -23.19
C ALA A 135 6.41 19.71 -23.34
N ALA A 136 6.27 18.90 -22.29
CA ALA A 136 5.50 17.65 -22.31
C ALA A 136 4.03 17.80 -21.88
N ASN A 137 3.66 18.98 -21.33
CA ASN A 137 2.29 19.34 -20.93
C ASN A 137 1.60 20.18 -22.01
#